data_AF-A0A2W4SBJ0-F1
#
_entry.id   AF-A0A2W4SBJ0-F1
#
_cell.length_a   1.000
_cell.length_b   1.000
_cell.length_c   1.000
_cell.angle_alpha   90.00
_cell.angle_beta   90.00
_cell.angle_gamma   90.00
#
_symmetry.space_group_name_H-M   'P 1'
#
loop_
_entity.id
_entity.type
_entity.pdbx_description
1 polymer ?
#
loop_
_entity_poly.entity_id
_entity_poly.type
_entity_poly.pdbx_seq_one_letter_code
_entity_poly.pdbx_strand_id
1 'polypeptide(L)'
;MKKNSHLFADAALRTVAATALLATLTFASAQAVAAKPSAEDRVEARITQLHTLIDITPTQESQWGKVAEVMRDNTKTLDALSKMRSEHTKTMTAVEDMKSYGEIAAAHVDGINKLIPVFEVLYDSMSDAQKKEADEAFRFGHRHHHHGKNSNH
;
A
#
# COMPACT_ATOMS: atom_id res chain seq x y z
N MET A 1 25.60 31.69 59.37
CA MET A 1 24.96 30.37 59.26
C MET A 1 23.48 30.54 58.99
N LYS A 2 22.92 29.68 58.13
CA LYS A 2 21.55 29.68 57.61
C LYS A 2 20.46 29.80 58.69
N LYS A 3 19.47 30.65 58.42
CA LYS A 3 18.02 30.40 58.31
C LYS A 3 17.30 31.72 58.62
N ASN A 4 16.37 32.11 57.77
CA ASN A 4 15.19 32.91 58.13
C ASN A 4 14.18 32.79 56.98
N SER A 5 13.23 31.88 57.18
CA SER A 5 11.88 32.01 56.66
C SER A 5 11.15 33.02 57.56
N HIS A 6 10.27 33.86 57.02
CA HIS A 6 8.97 34.30 57.58
C HIS A 6 8.48 35.54 56.82
N LEU A 7 7.46 35.29 55.99
CA LEU A 7 6.24 36.08 55.79
C LEU A 7 6.26 37.55 56.25
N PHE A 8 6.15 38.49 55.30
CA PHE A 8 5.40 39.73 55.49
C PHE A 8 4.57 39.99 54.24
N ALA A 9 3.27 40.09 54.46
CA ALA A 9 2.29 40.56 53.49
C ALA A 9 2.37 42.09 53.45
N ASP A 10 2.44 42.66 52.26
CA ASP A 10 2.06 44.06 52.05
C ASP A 10 1.22 44.18 50.78
N ALA A 11 0.11 44.88 50.95
CA ALA A 11 -0.89 45.15 49.95
C ALA A 11 -0.41 46.23 48.97
N ALA A 12 -0.66 46.03 47.68
CA ALA A 12 -0.78 47.13 46.73
C ALA A 12 -1.75 46.74 45.62
N LEU A 13 -3.01 47.13 45.80
CA LEU A 13 -3.98 47.22 44.72
C LEU A 13 -3.46 48.26 43.72
N ARG A 14 -3.06 47.82 42.53
CA ARG A 14 -2.85 48.68 41.36
C ARG A 14 -3.59 48.09 40.18
N THR A 15 -4.78 48.63 39.93
CA THR A 15 -5.48 48.51 38.66
C THR A 15 -4.66 49.20 37.56
N VAL A 16 -4.26 48.43 36.54
CA VAL A 16 -4.01 48.94 35.20
C VAL A 16 -4.70 47.99 34.23
N ALA A 17 -5.69 48.53 33.52
CA ALA A 17 -6.32 47.89 32.37
C ALA A 17 -5.36 47.90 31.19
N ALA A 18 -5.18 46.78 30.51
CA ALA A 18 -4.83 46.73 29.09
C ALA A 18 -5.00 45.31 28.53
N THR A 19 -5.85 45.23 27.53
CA THR A 19 -6.18 44.13 26.61
C THR A 19 -4.97 43.46 25.95
N ALA A 20 -4.94 42.12 25.87
CA ALA A 20 -4.36 41.37 24.75
C ALA A 20 -4.74 39.88 24.76
N LEU A 21 -5.69 39.55 23.88
CA LEU A 21 -5.74 38.38 22.97
C LEU A 21 -4.95 37.11 23.34
N LEU A 22 -5.65 36.02 23.66
CA LEU A 22 -5.26 34.67 23.24
C LEU A 22 -6.52 33.85 22.94
N ALA A 23 -6.92 33.85 21.66
CA ALA A 23 -7.89 32.90 21.13
C ALA A 23 -7.29 31.50 21.27
N THR A 24 -7.89 30.68 22.13
CA THR A 24 -7.59 29.25 22.23
C THR A 24 -8.11 28.56 20.97
N LEU A 25 -7.30 28.51 19.91
CA LEU A 25 -7.46 27.55 18.84
C LEU A 25 -7.11 26.18 19.42
N THR A 26 -8.14 25.45 19.84
CA THR A 26 -8.06 24.02 20.06
C THR A 26 -7.64 23.38 18.74
N PHE A 27 -6.38 22.96 18.65
CA PHE A 27 -5.93 22.03 17.62
C PHE A 27 -6.64 20.70 17.88
N ALA A 28 -7.87 20.56 17.36
CA ALA A 28 -8.47 19.26 17.17
C ALA A 28 -7.64 18.56 16.10
N SER A 29 -6.66 17.75 16.54
CA SER A 29 -5.99 16.79 15.68
C SER A 29 -7.01 15.74 15.24
N ALA A 30 -7.77 16.06 14.20
CA ALA A 30 -8.53 15.06 13.46
C ALA A 30 -7.49 14.13 12.83
N GLN A 31 -7.25 13.00 13.48
CA GLN A 31 -6.53 11.89 12.90
C GLN A 31 -7.40 11.37 11.75
N ALA A 32 -7.15 11.88 10.55
CA ALA A 32 -7.72 11.31 9.34
C ALA A 32 -7.26 9.86 9.27
N VAL A 33 -8.20 8.93 9.49
CA VAL A 33 -7.95 7.52 9.25
C VAL A 33 -7.72 7.39 7.75
N ALA A 34 -6.46 7.28 7.33
CA ALA A 34 -6.12 7.14 5.92
C ALA A 34 -6.88 5.93 5.35
N ALA A 35 -7.62 6.14 4.26
CA ALA A 35 -8.29 5.05 3.56
C ALA A 35 -7.24 4.03 3.08
N LYS A 36 -7.60 2.74 3.09
CA LYS A 36 -6.74 1.70 2.52
C LYS A 36 -6.58 1.95 1.02
N PRO A 37 -5.37 1.75 0.46
CA PRO A 37 -5.13 1.97 -0.97
C PRO A 37 -5.99 1.02 -1.81
N SER A 38 -6.53 1.54 -2.93
CA SER A 38 -7.32 0.77 -3.89
C SER A 38 -6.47 -0.29 -4.61
N ALA A 39 -7.09 -1.21 -5.34
CA ALA A 39 -6.34 -2.16 -6.17
C ALA A 39 -5.50 -1.44 -7.24
N GLU A 40 -6.05 -0.37 -7.80
CA GLU A 40 -5.37 0.51 -8.76
C GLU A 40 -4.14 1.17 -8.14
N ASP A 41 -4.27 1.76 -6.94
CA ASP A 41 -3.12 2.37 -6.24
C ASP A 41 -2.01 1.34 -5.96
N ARG A 42 -2.39 0.11 -5.58
CA ARG A 42 -1.43 -0.96 -5.29
C ARG A 42 -0.70 -1.43 -6.54
N VAL A 43 -1.38 -1.55 -7.68
CA VAL A 43 -0.72 -1.97 -8.93
C VAL A 43 0.19 -0.88 -9.47
N GLU A 44 -0.21 0.39 -9.42
CA GLU A 44 0.67 1.49 -9.83
C GLU A 44 1.92 1.57 -8.94
N ALA A 45 1.77 1.45 -7.62
CA ALA A 45 2.91 1.40 -6.71
C ALA A 45 3.86 0.23 -7.05
N ARG A 46 3.31 -0.94 -7.38
CA ARG A 46 4.12 -2.10 -7.77
C ARG A 46 4.81 -1.91 -9.12
N ILE A 47 4.14 -1.30 -10.10
CA ILE A 47 4.71 -0.94 -11.40
C ILE A 47 5.89 0.01 -11.19
N THR A 48 5.70 1.10 -10.45
CA THR A 48 6.78 2.06 -10.15
C THR A 48 7.94 1.40 -9.42
N GLN A 49 7.65 0.56 -8.42
CA GLN A 49 8.68 -0.17 -7.67
C GLN A 49 9.51 -1.08 -8.59
N LEU A 50 8.87 -1.88 -9.43
CA LEU A 50 9.56 -2.80 -10.34
C LEU A 50 10.37 -2.04 -11.40
N HIS A 51 9.82 -0.97 -11.97
CA HIS A 51 10.52 -0.11 -12.92
C HIS A 51 11.84 0.41 -12.34
N THR A 52 11.79 0.88 -11.09
CA THR A 52 12.98 1.37 -10.37
C THR A 52 13.95 0.25 -10.01
N LEU A 53 13.45 -0.88 -9.49
CA LEU A 53 14.32 -1.99 -9.05
C LEU A 53 15.10 -2.63 -10.20
N ILE A 54 14.48 -2.74 -11.38
CA ILE A 54 15.09 -3.37 -12.55
C ILE A 54 15.88 -2.34 -13.39
N ASP A 55 15.89 -1.07 -12.97
CA ASP A 55 16.58 0.05 -13.65
C ASP A 55 16.19 0.13 -15.14
N ILE A 56 14.89 0.24 -15.42
CA ILE A 56 14.39 0.31 -16.79
C ILE A 56 14.97 1.54 -17.49
N THR A 57 15.59 1.30 -18.66
CA THR A 57 16.25 2.34 -19.46
C THR A 57 15.30 2.99 -20.46
N PRO A 58 15.62 4.20 -20.99
CA PRO A 58 14.80 4.85 -22.01
C PRO A 58 14.50 3.99 -23.24
N THR A 59 15.42 3.10 -23.62
CA THR A 59 15.26 2.19 -24.76
C THR A 59 14.31 1.02 -24.45
N GLN A 60 14.10 0.70 -23.18
CA GLN A 60 13.23 -0.38 -22.71
C GLN A 60 11.81 0.10 -22.37
N GLU A 61 11.56 1.41 -22.29
CA GLU A 61 10.27 1.99 -21.87
C GLU A 61 9.06 1.49 -22.68
N SER A 62 9.23 1.29 -23.99
CA SER A 62 8.14 0.74 -24.82
C SER A 62 7.78 -0.69 -24.45
N GLN A 63 8.77 -1.51 -24.09
CA GLN A 63 8.57 -2.89 -23.64
C GLN A 63 7.99 -2.91 -22.22
N TRP A 64 8.53 -2.05 -21.34
CA TRP A 64 8.00 -1.86 -19.99
C TRP A 64 6.53 -1.42 -19.98
N GLY A 65 6.14 -0.51 -20.86
CA GLY A 65 4.75 -0.06 -21.00
C GLY A 65 3.78 -1.21 -21.23
N LYS A 66 4.15 -2.20 -22.05
CA LYS A 66 3.34 -3.40 -22.30
C LYS A 66 3.22 -4.29 -21.06
N VAL A 67 4.31 -4.46 -20.31
CA VAL A 67 4.30 -5.19 -19.03
C VAL A 67 3.36 -4.50 -18.04
N ALA A 68 3.50 -3.18 -17.89
CA ALA A 68 2.67 -2.39 -17.00
C ALA A 68 1.18 -2.42 -17.38
N GLU A 69 0.86 -2.37 -18.67
CA GLU A 69 -0.52 -2.52 -19.17
C GLU A 69 -1.13 -3.86 -18.78
N VAL A 70 -0.42 -4.97 -19.00
CA VAL A 70 -0.91 -6.30 -18.60
C VAL A 70 -1.11 -6.40 -17.08
N MET A 71 -0.21 -5.81 -16.28
CA MET A 71 -0.37 -5.77 -14.82
C MET A 71 -1.65 -5.02 -14.38
N ARG A 72 -1.95 -3.88 -15.02
CA ARG A 72 -3.18 -3.10 -14.77
C ARG A 72 -4.43 -3.88 -15.15
N ASP A 73 -4.45 -4.47 -16.34
CA ASP A 73 -5.59 -5.24 -16.85
C ASP A 73 -5.88 -6.47 -15.98
N ASN A 74 -4.83 -7.17 -15.55
CA ASN A 74 -4.93 -8.29 -14.63
C ASN A 74 -5.52 -7.85 -13.28
N THR A 75 -5.04 -6.72 -12.76
CA THR A 75 -5.54 -6.16 -11.49
C THR A 75 -7.01 -5.78 -11.59
N LYS A 76 -7.42 -5.09 -12.66
CA LYS A 76 -8.81 -4.72 -12.91
C LYS A 76 -9.73 -5.95 -12.97
N THR A 77 -9.29 -7.00 -13.66
CA THR A 77 -10.06 -8.25 -13.80
C THR A 77 -10.22 -8.94 -12.45
N LEU A 78 -9.13 -9.11 -11.71
CA LEU A 78 -9.13 -9.79 -10.41
C LEU A 78 -9.89 -9.00 -9.34
N ASP A 79 -9.79 -7.66 -9.34
CA ASP A 79 -10.52 -6.80 -8.42
C ASP A 79 -12.03 -6.88 -8.68
N ALA A 80 -12.46 -6.85 -9.95
CA ALA A 80 -13.87 -6.99 -10.31
C ALA A 80 -14.46 -8.34 -9.85
N LEU A 81 -13.75 -9.45 -10.09
CA LEU A 81 -14.18 -10.78 -9.64
C LEU A 81 -14.20 -10.89 -8.11
N SER A 82 -13.20 -10.33 -7.44
CA SER A 82 -13.12 -10.32 -5.97
C SER A 82 -14.27 -9.51 -5.36
N LYS A 83 -14.58 -8.35 -5.94
CA LYS A 83 -15.69 -7.50 -5.53
C LYS A 83 -17.03 -8.21 -5.71
N MET A 84 -17.27 -8.79 -6.89
CA MET A 84 -18.48 -9.58 -7.16
C MET A 84 -18.66 -10.69 -6.13
N ARG A 85 -17.60 -11.48 -5.87
CA ARG A 85 -17.66 -12.52 -4.84
C ARG A 85 -17.99 -11.94 -3.47
N SER A 86 -17.34 -10.84 -3.08
CA SER A 86 -17.55 -10.21 -1.77
C SER A 86 -18.99 -9.72 -1.58
N GLU A 87 -19.60 -9.17 -2.63
CA GLU A 87 -20.99 -8.67 -2.63
C GLU A 87 -22.00 -9.82 -2.50
N HIS A 88 -21.67 -11.01 -3.02
CA HIS A 88 -22.55 -12.17 -3.03
C HIS A 88 -22.23 -13.23 -1.96
N THR A 89 -21.19 -13.05 -1.15
CA THR A 89 -20.69 -14.06 -0.19
C THR A 89 -21.76 -14.62 0.76
N LYS A 90 -22.79 -13.83 1.11
CA LYS A 90 -23.86 -14.25 2.04
C LYS A 90 -25.02 -14.99 1.37
N THR A 91 -25.11 -14.94 0.04
CA THR A 91 -26.24 -15.45 -0.73
C THR A 91 -25.88 -16.62 -1.63
N MET A 92 -24.59 -16.86 -1.87
CA MET A 92 -24.12 -17.98 -2.68
C MET A 92 -24.29 -19.32 -1.97
N THR A 93 -24.75 -20.32 -2.70
CA THR A 93 -24.65 -21.73 -2.32
C THR A 93 -23.19 -22.17 -2.28
N ALA A 94 -22.90 -23.30 -1.63
CA ALA A 94 -21.54 -23.86 -1.57
C ALA A 94 -20.95 -24.11 -2.97
N VAL A 95 -21.76 -24.56 -3.93
CA VAL A 95 -21.31 -24.82 -5.30
C VAL A 95 -21.01 -23.51 -6.04
N GLU A 96 -21.80 -22.47 -5.84
CA GLU A 96 -21.53 -21.15 -6.43
C GLU A 96 -20.26 -20.53 -5.85
N ASP A 97 -20.04 -20.64 -4.54
CA ASP A 97 -18.80 -20.14 -3.92
C ASP A 97 -17.56 -20.84 -4.49
N MET A 98 -17.61 -22.17 -4.67
CA MET A 98 -16.55 -22.92 -5.33
C MET A 98 -16.32 -22.48 -6.78
N LYS A 99 -17.39 -22.21 -7.54
CA LYS A 99 -17.28 -21.71 -8.92
C LYS A 99 -16.62 -20.34 -8.98
N SER A 100 -17.03 -19.41 -8.11
CA SER A 100 -16.42 -18.07 -8.05
C SER A 100 -14.94 -18.12 -7.68
N TYR A 101 -14.55 -19.01 -6.76
CA TYR A 101 -13.13 -19.24 -6.51
C TYR A 101 -12.40 -19.76 -7.74
N GLY A 102 -13.00 -20.71 -8.46
CA GLY A 102 -12.47 -21.24 -9.72
C GLY A 102 -12.27 -20.17 -10.78
N GLU A 103 -13.22 -19.23 -10.93
CA GLU A 103 -13.12 -18.10 -11.86
C GLU A 103 -11.97 -17.16 -11.51
N ILE A 104 -11.79 -16.84 -10.23
CA ILE A 104 -10.66 -16.02 -9.77
C ILE A 104 -9.33 -16.72 -10.05
N ALA A 105 -9.25 -18.03 -9.77
CA ALA A 105 -8.05 -18.82 -10.03
C ALA A 105 -7.73 -18.89 -11.54
N ALA A 106 -8.75 -19.11 -12.38
CA ALA A 106 -8.60 -19.11 -13.83
C ALA A 106 -8.13 -17.75 -14.35
N ALA A 107 -8.74 -16.65 -13.90
CA ALA A 107 -8.32 -15.29 -14.25
C ALA A 107 -6.87 -14.98 -13.83
N HIS A 108 -6.43 -15.53 -12.69
CA HIS A 108 -5.05 -15.39 -12.25
C HIS A 108 -4.07 -16.10 -13.18
N VAL A 109 -4.37 -17.34 -13.59
CA VAL A 109 -3.57 -18.09 -14.57
C VAL A 109 -3.54 -17.39 -15.92
N ASP A 110 -4.68 -16.93 -16.42
CA ASP A 110 -4.78 -16.18 -17.67
C ASP A 110 -3.95 -14.90 -17.62
N GLY A 111 -3.95 -14.21 -16.47
CA GLY A 111 -3.13 -13.04 -16.27
C GLY A 111 -1.63 -13.33 -16.33
N ILE A 112 -1.18 -14.44 -15.74
CA ILE A 112 0.21 -14.89 -15.83
C ILE A 112 0.56 -15.23 -17.29
N ASN A 113 -0.29 -15.97 -17.98
CA ASN A 113 -0.07 -16.36 -19.38
C ASN A 113 0.04 -15.14 -20.32
N LYS A 114 -0.65 -14.04 -20.01
CA LYS A 114 -0.50 -12.76 -20.75
C LYS A 114 0.78 -12.01 -20.37
N LEU A 115 1.21 -12.09 -19.11
CA LEU A 115 2.38 -11.36 -18.61
C LEU A 115 3.70 -11.98 -19.09
N ILE A 116 3.79 -13.31 -19.14
CA ILE A 116 4.99 -14.04 -19.54
C ILE A 116 5.58 -13.51 -20.87
N PRO A 117 4.86 -13.52 -22.01
CA PRO A 117 5.47 -13.17 -23.29
C PRO A 117 5.92 -11.71 -23.38
N VAL A 118 5.21 -10.77 -22.75
CA VAL A 118 5.63 -9.36 -22.74
C VAL A 118 6.84 -9.13 -21.82
N PHE A 119 6.92 -9.89 -20.73
CA PHE A 119 8.05 -9.83 -19.82
C PHE A 119 9.29 -10.52 -20.40
N GLU A 120 9.15 -11.63 -21.12
CA GLU A 120 10.26 -12.29 -21.84
C GLU A 120 10.94 -11.34 -22.83
N VAL A 121 10.16 -10.63 -23.65
CA VAL A 121 10.68 -9.63 -24.60
C VAL A 121 11.46 -8.51 -23.89
N LEU A 122 10.98 -8.07 -22.73
CA LEU A 122 11.67 -7.08 -21.92
C LEU A 122 12.93 -7.66 -21.26
N TYR A 123 12.85 -8.87 -20.71
CA TYR A 123 13.96 -9.55 -20.05
C TYR A 123 15.10 -9.84 -21.01
N ASP A 124 14.81 -10.23 -22.24
CA ASP A 124 15.83 -10.50 -23.27
C ASP A 124 16.61 -9.25 -23.69
N SER A 125 16.03 -8.05 -23.54
CA SER A 125 16.71 -6.77 -23.81
C SER A 125 17.52 -6.24 -22.63
N MET A 126 17.47 -6.91 -21.47
CA MET A 126 18.18 -6.49 -20.26
C MET A 126 19.66 -6.91 -20.26
N SER A 127 20.48 -6.08 -19.64
CA SER A 127 21.84 -6.46 -19.24
C SER A 127 21.81 -7.56 -18.18
N ASP A 128 22.92 -8.28 -18.00
CA ASP A 128 23.04 -9.33 -16.97
C ASP A 128 22.76 -8.81 -15.55
N ALA A 129 23.15 -7.56 -15.26
CA ALA A 129 22.87 -6.92 -13.98
C ALA A 129 21.36 -6.70 -13.78
N GLN A 130 20.67 -6.14 -14.78
CA GLN A 130 19.22 -5.95 -14.73
C GLN A 130 18.47 -7.29 -14.63
N LYS A 131 18.90 -8.33 -15.37
CA LYS A 131 18.33 -9.68 -15.27
C LYS A 131 18.41 -10.25 -13.86
N LYS A 132 19.53 -10.02 -13.18
CA LYS A 132 19.70 -10.44 -11.78
C LYS A 132 18.72 -9.73 -10.84
N GLU A 133 18.58 -8.41 -10.98
CA GLU A 133 17.60 -7.62 -10.18
C GLU A 133 16.16 -8.06 -10.47
N ALA A 134 15.82 -8.28 -11.74
CA ALA A 134 14.53 -8.84 -12.15
C ALA A 134 14.28 -10.21 -11.49
N ASP A 135 15.22 -11.14 -11.60
CA ASP A 135 15.06 -12.44 -10.98
C ASP A 135 14.85 -12.36 -9.46
N GLU A 136 15.59 -11.49 -8.77
CA GLU A 136 15.43 -11.27 -7.33
C GLU A 136 14.05 -10.69 -7.00
N ALA A 137 13.61 -9.66 -7.73
CA ALA A 137 12.30 -9.04 -7.55
C ALA A 137 11.13 -10.03 -7.67
N PHE A 138 11.25 -11.05 -8.54
CA PHE A 138 10.22 -12.06 -8.74
C PHE A 138 10.40 -13.32 -7.85
N ARG A 139 11.61 -13.63 -7.37
CA ARG A 139 11.86 -14.70 -6.37
C ARG A 139 11.24 -14.37 -5.00
N PHE A 140 11.35 -13.12 -4.53
CA PHE A 140 10.85 -12.73 -3.20
C PHE A 140 9.33 -12.59 -3.13
N GLY A 141 8.64 -12.44 -4.25
CA GLY A 141 7.17 -12.46 -4.31
C GLY A 141 6.54 -13.77 -3.83
N HIS A 142 7.30 -14.87 -3.82
CA HIS A 142 6.86 -16.20 -3.39
C HIS A 142 7.21 -16.52 -1.92
N ARG A 143 7.89 -15.61 -1.18
CA ARG A 143 8.29 -15.82 0.22
C ARG A 143 7.54 -14.93 1.20
N HIS A 144 6.21 -14.91 1.14
CA HIS A 144 5.40 -14.38 2.24
C HIS A 144 4.15 -15.23 2.45
N HIS A 145 4.28 -16.33 3.19
CA HIS A 145 3.28 -16.85 4.13
C HIS A 145 3.87 -17.99 4.97
N HIS A 146 4.69 -17.67 5.96
CA HIS A 146 4.81 -18.48 7.18
C HIS A 146 5.31 -17.59 8.33
N HIS A 147 4.37 -16.86 8.95
CA HIS A 147 4.50 -16.55 10.36
C HIS A 147 3.29 -17.11 11.08
N GLY A 148 3.30 -18.42 11.28
CA GLY A 148 2.42 -19.08 12.23
C GLY A 148 2.82 -18.63 13.62
N LYS A 149 2.10 -17.66 14.18
CA LYS A 149 2.05 -17.50 15.63
C LYS A 149 1.08 -18.54 16.17
N ASN A 150 1.66 -19.63 16.68
CA ASN A 150 0.99 -20.43 17.70
C ASN A 150 0.69 -19.52 18.89
N SER A 151 -0.56 -19.11 19.01
CA SER A 151 -1.10 -18.57 20.26
C SER A 151 -2.07 -19.60 20.80
N ASN A 152 -1.53 -20.49 21.62
CA ASN A 152 -2.24 -21.40 22.48
C ASN A 152 -3.01 -20.59 23.52
N HIS A 153 -4.36 -20.61 23.50
CA HIS A 153 -5.24 -20.35 24.65
C HIS A 153 -6.57 -21.08 24.40
#